data_AF-A0AB39HW16-F1
#
_entry.id   AF-A0AB39HW16-F1
#
_cell.length_a   1.000
_cell.length_b   1.000
_cell.length_c   1.000
_cell.angle_alpha   90.00
_cell.angle_beta   90.00
_cell.angle_gamma   90.00
#
_symmetry.space_group_name_H-M   'P 1'
#
loop_
_entity.id
_entity.type
_entity.pdbx_description
1 polymer ?
#
loop_
_entity_poly.entity_id
_entity_poly.type
_entity_poly.pdbx_seq_one_letter_code
_entity_poly.pdbx_strand_id
1 'polypeptide(L)'
;MTDNQILVGAQRQAELEAAKAAFFASGGQVIELVSFQYKPRPLRSEPERETTAAKKDRLQREKVGTDARQSEINRVRELARTMTYDQAATETGISKSTLFRMSREGGFLFRRSKRETMEIHTRELERMRERAERQEREAKLCERIVALRDIGLSRNEVARQVDLSYGGLILVIERNKIDFPVRIKRK
;
A
#
# COMPACT_ATOMS: atom_id res chain seq x y z
N MET A 1 29.84 -50.57 16.07
CA MET A 1 29.78 -49.18 16.59
C MET A 1 28.32 -48.71 16.61
N THR A 2 27.46 -49.38 17.37
CA THR A 2 26.00 -49.12 17.44
C THR A 2 25.52 -49.03 18.89
N ASP A 3 26.42 -48.77 19.83
CA ASP A 3 26.14 -48.89 21.27
C ASP A 3 25.74 -47.56 21.93
N ASN A 4 25.86 -46.43 21.21
CA ASN A 4 25.62 -45.10 21.80
C ASN A 4 24.13 -44.66 21.81
N GLN A 5 23.28 -45.15 20.91
CA GLN A 5 21.88 -44.68 20.82
C GLN A 5 20.96 -45.32 21.88
N ILE A 6 21.24 -46.57 22.28
CA ILE A 6 20.47 -47.28 23.32
C ILE A 6 20.75 -46.66 24.69
N LEU A 7 22.01 -46.28 24.95
CA LEU A 7 22.41 -45.59 26.18
C LEU A 7 21.75 -44.21 26.32
N VAL A 8 21.63 -43.44 25.23
CA VAL A 8 20.95 -42.12 25.23
C VAL A 8 19.45 -42.23 25.50
N GLY A 9 18.79 -43.27 24.98
CA GLY A 9 17.38 -43.54 25.25
C GLY A 9 17.13 -43.88 26.73
N ALA A 10 17.97 -44.73 27.31
CA ALA A 10 17.88 -45.11 28.72
C ALA A 10 18.16 -43.93 29.65
N GLN A 11 19.16 -43.11 29.35
CA GLN A 11 19.45 -41.88 30.10
C GLN A 11 18.26 -40.91 30.08
N ARG A 12 17.67 -40.69 28.92
CA ARG A 12 16.51 -39.80 28.77
C ARG A 12 15.27 -40.31 29.51
N GLN A 13 15.06 -41.63 29.57
CA GLN A 13 13.98 -42.23 30.35
C GLN A 13 14.22 -42.05 31.85
N ALA A 14 15.44 -42.29 32.33
CA ALA A 14 15.81 -42.10 33.72
C ALA A 14 15.65 -40.64 34.18
N GLU A 15 16.05 -39.68 33.33
CA GLU A 15 15.84 -38.24 33.58
C GLU A 15 14.35 -37.88 33.68
N LEU A 16 13.50 -38.43 32.81
CA LEU A 16 12.05 -38.19 32.85
C LEU A 16 11.41 -38.80 34.10
N GLU A 17 11.84 -39.99 34.52
CA GLU A 17 11.36 -40.63 35.74
C GLU A 17 11.78 -39.86 36.99
N ALA A 18 13.03 -39.39 37.04
CA ALA A 18 13.52 -38.53 38.11
C ALA A 18 12.73 -37.22 38.18
N ALA A 19 12.45 -36.59 37.05
CA ALA A 19 11.66 -35.35 36.99
C ALA A 19 10.20 -35.56 37.44
N LYS A 20 9.58 -36.69 37.05
CA LYS A 20 8.24 -37.06 37.53
C LYS A 20 8.24 -37.28 39.04
N ALA A 21 9.20 -38.05 39.55
CA ALA A 21 9.33 -38.34 40.98
C ALA A 21 9.54 -37.04 41.78
N ALA A 22 10.38 -36.13 41.30
CA ALA A 22 10.60 -34.82 41.91
C ALA A 22 9.32 -33.97 41.95
N PHE A 23 8.54 -33.94 40.86
CA PHE A 23 7.26 -33.22 40.79
C PHE A 23 6.25 -33.74 41.82
N PHE A 24 6.11 -35.06 41.95
CA PHE A 24 5.24 -35.67 42.96
C PHE A 24 5.78 -35.47 44.39
N ALA A 25 7.10 -35.56 44.60
CA ALA A 25 7.74 -35.32 45.90
C ALA A 25 7.59 -33.86 46.38
N SER A 26 7.54 -32.89 45.45
CA SER A 26 7.25 -31.48 45.76
C SER A 26 5.76 -31.21 46.04
N GLY A 27 4.90 -32.24 46.04
CA GLY A 27 3.47 -32.11 46.29
C GLY A 27 2.62 -31.79 45.06
N GLY A 28 3.17 -31.93 43.84
CA GLY A 28 2.43 -31.75 42.60
C GLY A 28 1.37 -32.84 42.42
N GLN A 29 0.16 -32.45 42.03
CA GLN A 29 -0.93 -33.37 41.69
C GLN A 29 -1.35 -33.17 40.25
N VAL A 30 -1.65 -34.27 39.55
CA VAL A 30 -2.24 -34.21 38.21
C VAL A 30 -3.73 -33.96 38.37
N ILE A 31 -4.22 -32.85 37.82
CA ILE A 31 -5.63 -32.51 37.82
C ILE A 31 -6.20 -32.86 36.46
N GLU A 32 -7.14 -33.80 36.44
CA GLU A 32 -7.94 -34.07 35.24
C GLU A 32 -9.03 -33.01 35.14
N LEU A 33 -8.95 -32.17 34.10
CA LEU A 33 -9.96 -31.15 33.84
C LEU A 33 -11.17 -31.80 33.14
N VAL A 34 -12.36 -31.46 33.61
CA VAL A 34 -13.62 -31.90 32.99
C VAL A 34 -13.65 -31.43 31.53
N SER A 35 -14.08 -32.30 30.63
CA SER A 35 -14.24 -31.99 29.21
C SER A 35 -15.22 -30.83 28.99
N PHE A 36 -15.06 -30.10 27.89
CA PHE A 36 -15.94 -28.97 27.60
C PHE A 36 -17.38 -29.45 27.36
N GLN A 37 -18.36 -28.81 28.00
CA GLN A 37 -19.77 -28.98 27.66
C GLN A 37 -20.16 -27.93 26.62
N TYR A 38 -20.54 -28.38 25.42
CA TYR A 38 -21.02 -27.49 24.37
C TYR A 38 -22.35 -26.84 24.80
N LYS A 39 -22.38 -25.50 24.82
CA LYS A 39 -23.61 -24.71 24.97
C LYS A 39 -23.93 -24.06 23.62
N PRO A 40 -25.11 -24.31 23.03
CA PRO A 40 -25.52 -23.66 21.80
C PRO A 40 -25.58 -22.13 21.99
N ARG A 41 -25.31 -21.39 20.92
CA ARG A 41 -25.42 -19.93 20.94
C ARG A 41 -26.86 -19.52 21.21
N PRO A 42 -27.09 -18.44 22.00
CA PRO A 42 -28.44 -17.92 22.20
C PRO A 42 -29.08 -17.53 20.87
N LEU A 43 -30.40 -17.68 20.79
CA LEU A 43 -31.16 -17.27 19.61
C LEU A 43 -30.98 -15.76 19.40
N ARG A 44 -30.69 -15.36 18.15
CA ARG A 44 -30.57 -13.95 17.79
C ARG A 44 -31.94 -13.29 17.91
N SER A 45 -32.04 -12.20 18.68
CA SER A 45 -33.23 -11.36 18.67
C SER A 45 -33.30 -10.64 17.31
N GLU A 46 -34.37 -10.91 16.57
CA GLU A 46 -34.73 -10.11 15.39
C GLU A 46 -35.58 -8.92 15.84
N PRO A 47 -35.31 -7.70 15.33
CA PRO A 47 -36.19 -6.58 15.59
C PRO A 47 -37.59 -6.89 15.04
N GLU A 48 -38.63 -6.48 15.77
CA GLU A 48 -40.01 -6.61 15.31
C GLU A 48 -40.18 -5.93 13.94
N ARG A 49 -41.00 -6.53 13.07
CA ARG A 49 -41.31 -5.94 11.76
C ARG A 49 -41.96 -4.58 11.97
N GLU A 50 -41.27 -3.53 11.54
CA GLU A 50 -41.78 -2.17 11.64
C GLU A 50 -43.13 -2.02 10.94
N THR A 51 -44.05 -1.31 11.59
CA THR A 51 -45.33 -0.93 10.98
C THR A 51 -45.09 0.12 9.88
N THR A 52 -46.01 0.20 8.92
CA THR A 52 -45.93 1.17 7.81
C THR A 52 -45.91 2.62 8.29
N ALA A 53 -46.57 2.92 9.42
CA ALA A 53 -46.57 4.23 10.06
C ALA A 53 -45.21 4.55 10.70
N ALA A 54 -44.63 3.62 11.46
CA ALA A 54 -43.29 3.78 12.04
C ALA A 54 -42.22 3.99 10.96
N LYS A 55 -42.35 3.27 9.84
CA LYS A 55 -41.46 3.45 8.67
C LYS A 55 -41.57 4.85 8.06
N LYS A 56 -42.79 5.40 7.95
CA LYS A 56 -43.00 6.76 7.41
C LYS A 56 -42.44 7.84 8.34
N ASP A 57 -42.67 7.73 9.65
CA ASP A 57 -42.15 8.68 10.63
C ASP A 57 -40.61 8.65 10.66
N ARG A 58 -39.99 7.45 10.63
CA ARG A 58 -38.53 7.33 10.52
C ARG A 58 -37.97 8.00 9.26
N LEU A 59 -38.59 7.75 8.10
CA LEU A 59 -38.18 8.36 6.83
C LEU A 59 -38.33 9.90 6.85
N GLN A 60 -39.36 10.43 7.52
CA GLN A 60 -39.52 11.88 7.66
C GLN A 60 -38.43 12.49 8.55
N ARG A 61 -38.11 11.84 9.69
CA ARG A 61 -37.01 12.28 10.57
C ARG A 61 -35.65 12.20 9.87
N GLU A 62 -35.43 11.15 9.08
CA GLU A 62 -34.23 11.01 8.25
C GLU A 62 -34.10 12.16 7.24
N LYS A 63 -35.20 12.56 6.57
CA LYS A 63 -35.20 13.69 5.62
C LYS A 63 -34.84 15.03 6.26
N VAL A 64 -35.41 15.31 7.44
CA VAL A 64 -35.09 16.56 8.17
C VAL A 64 -33.60 16.60 8.56
N GLY A 65 -33.03 15.44 8.95
CA GLY A 65 -31.61 15.32 9.20
C GLY A 65 -30.74 15.53 7.96
N THR A 66 -31.17 15.06 6.78
CA THR A 66 -30.44 15.27 5.53
C THR A 66 -30.46 16.71 5.07
N ASP A 67 -31.56 17.44 5.27
CA ASP A 67 -31.67 18.84 4.84
C ASP A 67 -30.75 19.75 5.66
N ALA A 68 -30.74 19.56 7.00
CA ALA A 68 -29.82 20.28 7.87
C ALA A 68 -28.36 19.99 7.51
N ARG A 69 -28.04 18.72 7.24
CA ARG A 69 -26.71 18.30 6.80
C ARG A 69 -26.32 18.94 5.47
N GLN A 70 -27.23 19.00 4.51
CA GLN A 70 -26.97 19.59 3.21
C GLN A 70 -26.75 21.11 3.30
N SER A 71 -27.47 21.79 4.19
CA SER A 71 -27.27 23.22 4.43
C SER A 71 -25.90 23.52 5.05
N GLU A 72 -25.42 22.66 5.96
CA GLU A 72 -24.08 22.74 6.54
C GLU A 72 -23.00 22.53 5.47
N ILE A 73 -23.16 21.52 4.61
CA ILE A 73 -22.27 21.25 3.48
C ILE A 73 -22.22 22.45 2.52
N ASN A 74 -23.36 23.08 2.24
CA ASN A 74 -23.43 24.27 1.39
C ASN A 74 -22.70 25.47 2.02
N ARG A 75 -22.83 25.67 3.34
CA ARG A 75 -22.08 26.71 4.05
C ARG A 75 -20.58 26.48 3.97
N VAL A 76 -20.13 25.24 4.19
CA VAL A 76 -18.71 24.88 4.09
C VAL A 76 -18.21 24.99 2.64
N ARG A 77 -19.05 24.74 1.65
CA ARG A 77 -18.73 24.93 0.22
C ARG A 77 -18.40 26.39 -0.09
N GLU A 78 -19.14 27.34 0.47
CA GLU A 78 -18.85 28.77 0.29
C GLU A 78 -17.51 29.16 0.93
N LEU A 79 -17.22 28.65 2.13
CA LEU A 79 -15.92 28.86 2.79
C LEU A 79 -14.77 28.24 1.99
N ALA A 80 -14.98 27.08 1.37
CA ALA A 80 -13.96 26.40 0.57
C ALA A 80 -13.51 27.21 -0.66
N ARG A 81 -14.35 28.11 -1.17
CA ARG A 81 -13.99 29.00 -2.29
C ARG A 81 -12.92 30.02 -1.93
N THR A 82 -12.86 30.45 -0.67
CA THR A 82 -12.01 31.55 -0.21
C THR A 82 -10.88 31.07 0.70
N MET A 83 -11.11 30.00 1.47
CA MET A 83 -10.20 29.53 2.52
C MET A 83 -9.54 28.19 2.23
N THR A 84 -8.43 27.94 2.94
CA THR A 84 -7.79 26.62 3.02
C THR A 84 -8.45 25.75 4.10
N TYR A 85 -8.14 24.46 4.11
CA TYR A 85 -8.63 23.51 5.13
C TYR A 85 -8.38 23.97 6.57
N ASP A 86 -7.19 24.52 6.83
CA ASP A 86 -6.78 24.94 8.17
C ASP A 86 -7.57 26.17 8.62
N GLN A 87 -7.75 27.13 7.72
CA GLN A 87 -8.51 28.35 7.97
C GLN A 87 -9.99 28.04 8.20
N ALA A 88 -10.58 27.18 7.37
CA ALA A 88 -11.96 26.75 7.53
C ALA A 88 -12.17 25.97 8.84
N ALA A 89 -11.21 25.14 9.26
CA ALA A 89 -11.27 24.44 10.54
C ALA A 89 -11.24 25.40 11.73
N THR A 90 -10.42 26.45 11.67
CA THR A 90 -10.37 27.48 12.73
C THR A 90 -11.63 28.33 12.77
N GLU A 91 -12.22 28.68 11.61
CA GLU A 91 -13.39 29.54 11.55
C GLU A 91 -14.68 28.81 11.94
N THR A 92 -14.83 27.55 11.52
CA THR A 92 -16.04 26.76 11.79
C THR A 92 -15.99 25.99 13.10
N GLY A 93 -14.79 25.79 13.67
CA GLY A 93 -14.57 24.89 14.81
C GLY A 93 -14.74 23.40 14.46
N ILE A 94 -14.95 23.07 13.18
CA ILE A 94 -15.14 21.70 12.71
C ILE A 94 -13.77 21.07 12.47
N SER A 95 -13.60 19.81 12.88
CA SER A 95 -12.37 19.07 12.64
C SER A 95 -12.06 18.91 11.14
N LYS A 96 -10.77 18.93 10.79
CA LYS A 96 -10.30 18.76 9.40
C LYS A 96 -10.83 17.48 8.74
N SER A 97 -10.93 16.38 9.49
CA SER A 97 -11.48 15.10 9.00
C SER A 97 -12.96 15.21 8.63
N THR A 98 -13.73 15.97 9.42
CA THR A 98 -15.16 16.18 9.17
C THR A 98 -15.37 17.12 7.97
N LEU A 99 -14.55 18.18 7.85
CA LEU A 99 -14.53 19.03 6.65
C LEU A 99 -14.16 18.24 5.40
N PHE A 100 -13.21 17.29 5.51
CA PHE A 100 -12.83 16.43 4.40
C PHE A 100 -13.96 15.51 3.96
N ARG A 101 -14.68 14.93 4.92
CA ARG A 101 -15.89 14.14 4.62
C ARG A 101 -16.96 15.00 3.95
N MET A 102 -17.23 16.20 4.46
CA MET A 102 -18.17 17.16 3.86
C MET A 102 -17.78 17.56 2.43
N SER A 103 -16.48 17.73 2.17
CA SER A 103 -15.98 18.08 0.83
C SER A 103 -16.20 16.94 -0.17
N ARG A 104 -16.04 15.68 0.26
CA ARG A 104 -16.34 14.50 -0.56
C ARG A 104 -17.84 14.32 -0.77
N GLU A 105 -18.65 14.47 0.27
CA GLU A 105 -20.13 14.42 0.21
C GLU A 105 -20.68 15.52 -0.70
N GLY A 106 -20.14 16.73 -0.59
CA GLY A 106 -20.60 17.92 -1.32
C GLY A 106 -19.91 18.18 -2.66
N GLY A 107 -18.93 17.35 -3.06
CA GLY A 107 -18.23 17.48 -4.34
C GLY A 107 -17.43 18.77 -4.51
N PHE A 108 -16.79 19.28 -3.47
CA PHE A 108 -15.98 20.50 -3.53
C PHE A 108 -14.60 20.32 -2.89
N LEU A 109 -13.69 21.22 -3.21
CA LEU A 109 -12.32 21.24 -2.71
C LEU A 109 -12.03 22.63 -2.12
N PHE A 110 -11.26 22.66 -1.05
CA PHE A 110 -10.74 23.90 -0.46
C PHE A 110 -9.58 24.46 -1.28
N ARG A 111 -9.26 25.73 -1.08
CA ARG A 111 -8.02 26.29 -1.63
C ARG A 111 -6.82 25.54 -1.04
N ARG A 112 -5.82 25.32 -1.89
CA ARG A 112 -4.51 24.82 -1.44
C ARG A 112 -3.78 25.94 -0.71
N SER A 113 -2.97 25.56 0.27
CA SER A 113 -2.09 26.53 0.90
C SER A 113 -1.02 26.99 -0.08
N LYS A 114 -0.56 28.25 0.05
CA LYS A 114 0.55 28.77 -0.78
C LYS A 114 1.82 27.92 -0.58
N ARG A 115 2.03 27.39 0.63
CA ARG A 115 3.14 26.50 0.97
C ARG A 115 3.10 25.20 0.17
N GLU A 116 1.98 24.49 0.17
CA GLU A 116 1.82 23.26 -0.63
C GLU A 116 2.00 23.52 -2.12
N THR A 117 1.54 24.66 -2.62
CA THR A 117 1.69 25.02 -4.04
C THR A 117 3.16 25.21 -4.41
N MET A 118 3.96 25.85 -3.55
CA MET A 118 5.40 26.02 -3.76
C MET A 118 6.16 24.70 -3.66
N GLU A 119 5.82 23.84 -2.69
CA GLU A 119 6.44 22.52 -2.52
C GLU A 119 6.15 21.57 -3.70
N ILE A 120 4.97 21.65 -4.31
CA ILE A 120 4.67 20.91 -5.55
C ILE A 120 5.51 21.43 -6.71
N HIS A 121 5.63 22.76 -6.86
CA HIS A 121 6.41 23.37 -7.92
C HIS A 121 7.90 23.03 -7.82
N THR A 122 8.49 23.03 -6.62
CA THR A 122 9.89 22.61 -6.41
C THR A 122 10.08 21.14 -6.78
N ARG A 123 9.15 20.27 -6.39
CA ARG A 123 9.21 18.84 -6.73
C ARG A 123 9.02 18.58 -8.23
N GLU A 124 8.17 19.37 -8.90
CA GLU A 124 8.01 19.31 -10.36
C GLU A 124 9.28 19.78 -11.08
N LEU A 125 9.90 20.86 -10.62
CA LEU A 125 11.20 21.33 -11.10
C LEU A 125 12.29 20.26 -10.95
N GLU A 126 12.36 19.60 -9.80
CA GLU A 126 13.31 18.49 -9.57
C GLU A 126 13.07 17.34 -10.53
N ARG A 127 11.81 16.93 -10.74
CA ARG A 127 11.45 15.90 -11.72
C ARG A 127 11.81 16.29 -13.15
N MET A 128 11.65 17.57 -13.51
CA MET A 128 12.07 18.06 -14.82
C MET A 128 13.58 18.00 -14.99
N ARG A 129 14.36 18.41 -13.97
CA ARG A 129 15.82 18.30 -13.96
C ARG A 129 16.27 16.85 -14.10
N GLU A 130 15.70 15.93 -13.32
CA GLU A 130 16.04 14.51 -13.41
C GLU A 130 15.75 13.93 -14.80
N ARG A 131 14.63 14.33 -15.43
CA ARG A 131 14.31 13.91 -16.80
C ARG A 131 15.30 14.47 -17.82
N ALA A 132 15.71 15.73 -17.67
CA ALA A 132 16.71 16.35 -18.53
C ALA A 132 18.06 15.64 -18.41
N GLU A 133 18.53 15.38 -17.20
CA GLU A 133 19.76 14.62 -16.98
C GLU A 133 19.69 13.20 -17.56
N ARG A 134 18.54 12.53 -17.43
CA ARG A 134 18.33 11.20 -18.04
C ARG A 134 18.42 11.28 -19.56
N GLN A 135 17.83 12.31 -20.18
CA GLN A 135 17.91 12.55 -21.61
C GLN A 135 19.35 12.81 -22.07
N GLU A 136 20.12 13.61 -21.32
CA GLU A 136 21.54 13.85 -21.62
C GLU A 136 22.39 12.58 -21.54
N ARG A 137 22.15 11.74 -20.52
CA ARG A 137 22.82 10.44 -20.39
C ARG A 137 22.43 9.52 -21.54
N GLU A 138 21.15 9.49 -21.91
CA GLU A 138 20.66 8.70 -23.04
C GLU A 138 21.21 9.21 -24.38
N ALA A 139 21.39 10.52 -24.56
CA ALA A 139 22.02 11.10 -25.75
C ALA A 139 23.48 10.67 -25.89
N LYS A 140 24.28 10.79 -24.83
CA LYS A 140 25.68 10.31 -24.79
C LYS A 140 25.79 8.81 -25.07
N LEU A 141 24.82 8.04 -24.57
CA LEU A 141 24.73 6.61 -24.83
C LEU A 141 24.48 6.32 -26.32
N CYS A 142 23.55 7.06 -26.94
CA CYS A 142 23.26 6.96 -28.36
C CYS A 142 24.48 7.31 -29.23
N GLU A 143 25.20 8.40 -28.90
CA GLU A 143 26.44 8.78 -29.57
C GLU A 143 27.48 7.66 -29.50
N ARG A 144 27.66 7.04 -28.33
CA ARG A 144 28.56 5.90 -28.17
C ARG A 144 28.14 4.69 -28.99
N ILE A 145 26.84 4.37 -29.04
CA ILE A 145 26.30 3.27 -29.87
C ILE A 145 26.57 3.53 -31.37
N VAL A 146 26.39 4.78 -31.82
CA VAL A 146 26.68 5.20 -33.20
C VAL A 146 28.17 5.08 -33.51
N ALA A 147 29.06 5.52 -32.63
CA ALA A 147 30.50 5.37 -32.83
C ALA A 147 30.91 3.88 -32.92
N LEU A 148 30.35 3.02 -32.07
CA LEU A 148 30.63 1.58 -32.09
C LEU A 148 30.06 0.88 -33.33
N ARG A 149 28.92 1.37 -33.85
CA ARG A 149 28.37 0.94 -35.15
C ARG A 149 29.34 1.26 -36.28
N ASP A 150 29.87 2.48 -36.31
CA ASP A 150 30.74 2.95 -37.40
C ASP A 150 32.08 2.21 -37.43
N ILE A 151 32.54 1.71 -36.26
CA ILE A 151 33.68 0.79 -36.13
C ILE A 151 33.36 -0.61 -36.72
N GLY A 152 32.08 -0.94 -36.93
CA GLY A 152 31.64 -2.20 -37.51
C GLY A 152 31.35 -3.30 -36.49
N LEU A 153 31.20 -2.96 -35.20
CA LEU A 153 30.90 -3.94 -34.15
C LEU A 153 29.48 -4.50 -34.30
N SER A 154 29.31 -5.78 -33.95
CA SER A 154 27.99 -6.39 -33.92
C SER A 154 27.17 -5.91 -32.72
N ARG A 155 25.84 -5.94 -32.82
CA ARG A 155 24.94 -5.54 -31.71
C ARG A 155 25.26 -6.25 -30.39
N ASN A 156 25.70 -7.51 -30.43
CA ASN A 156 26.07 -8.27 -29.21
C ASN A 156 27.37 -7.79 -28.57
N GLU A 157 28.30 -7.26 -29.37
CA GLU A 157 29.55 -6.69 -28.89
C GLU A 157 29.31 -5.28 -28.35
N VAL A 158 28.49 -4.48 -29.04
CA VAL A 158 28.06 -3.16 -28.55
C VAL A 158 27.31 -3.27 -27.22
N ALA A 159 26.39 -4.22 -27.08
CA ALA A 159 25.68 -4.46 -25.82
C ALA A 159 26.66 -4.77 -24.66
N ARG A 160 27.67 -5.60 -24.92
CA ARG A 160 28.72 -5.92 -23.94
C ARG A 160 29.63 -4.73 -23.61
N GLN A 161 29.93 -3.87 -24.58
CA GLN A 161 30.83 -2.74 -24.39
C GLN A 161 30.17 -1.53 -23.72
N VAL A 162 28.84 -1.44 -23.84
CA VAL A 162 28.01 -0.37 -23.26
C VAL A 162 27.35 -0.84 -21.95
N ASP A 163 27.67 -2.06 -21.48
CA ASP A 163 27.10 -2.70 -20.28
C ASP A 163 25.56 -2.73 -20.26
N LEU A 164 24.97 -2.98 -21.43
CA LEU A 164 23.53 -3.16 -21.58
C LEU A 164 23.19 -4.61 -21.87
N SER A 165 22.03 -5.05 -21.39
CA SER A 165 21.44 -6.29 -21.90
C SER A 165 21.12 -6.13 -23.38
N TYR A 166 21.13 -7.24 -24.14
CA TYR A 166 20.81 -7.21 -25.56
C TYR A 166 19.43 -6.60 -25.85
N GLY A 167 18.42 -6.94 -25.04
CA GLY A 167 17.10 -6.33 -25.11
C GLY A 167 17.10 -4.84 -24.77
N GLY A 168 17.90 -4.43 -23.78
CA GLY A 168 18.08 -3.02 -23.45
C GLY A 168 18.68 -2.21 -24.60
N LEU A 169 19.67 -2.77 -25.29
CA LEU A 169 20.24 -2.14 -26.49
C LEU A 169 19.20 -1.99 -27.61
N ILE A 170 18.40 -3.03 -27.89
CA ILE A 170 17.34 -2.96 -28.91
C ILE A 170 16.34 -1.86 -28.58
N LEU A 171 15.90 -1.77 -27.33
CA LEU A 171 14.96 -0.74 -26.90
C LEU A 171 15.54 0.67 -27.10
N VAL A 172 16.82 0.90 -26.79
CA VAL A 172 17.48 2.19 -27.02
C VAL A 172 17.58 2.52 -28.51
N ILE A 173 17.92 1.53 -29.35
CA ILE A 173 18.01 1.68 -30.81
C ILE A 173 16.64 2.02 -31.41
N GLU A 174 15.58 1.31 -31.02
CA GLU A 174 14.23 1.54 -31.52
C GLU A 174 13.64 2.87 -31.04
N ARG A 175 13.80 3.18 -29.74
CA ARG A 175 13.30 4.42 -29.13
C ARG A 175 13.94 5.66 -29.74
N ASN A 176 15.24 5.60 -30.02
CA ASN A 176 16.00 6.71 -30.59
C ASN A 176 16.18 6.61 -32.11
N LYS A 177 15.53 5.62 -32.77
CA LYS A 177 15.56 5.39 -34.23
C LYS A 177 16.98 5.35 -34.81
N ILE A 178 17.90 4.71 -34.10
CA ILE A 178 19.28 4.56 -34.56
C ILE A 178 19.30 3.50 -35.67
N ASP A 179 19.81 3.86 -36.85
CA ASP A 179 20.03 2.88 -37.91
C ASP A 179 21.24 2.02 -37.57
N PHE A 180 20.98 0.78 -37.15
CA PHE A 180 22.00 -0.21 -36.81
C PHE A 180 21.71 -1.50 -37.60
N PRO A 181 22.68 -2.09 -38.33
CA PRO A 181 22.43 -3.28 -39.13
C PRO A 181 21.96 -4.47 -38.30
N VAL A 182 20.95 -5.19 -38.79
CA VAL A 182 20.55 -6.50 -38.24
C VAL A 182 21.45 -7.56 -38.85
N ARG A 183 21.99 -8.47 -38.03
CA ARG A 183 22.76 -9.60 -38.54
C ARG A 183 21.81 -10.53 -39.29
N ILE A 184 21.85 -10.49 -40.63
CA ILE A 184 21.07 -11.38 -41.48
C ILE A 184 21.58 -12.81 -41.23
N LYS A 185 20.69 -13.71 -40.82
CA LYS A 185 21.02 -15.14 -40.72
C LYS A 185 21.40 -15.63 -42.12
N ARG A 186 22.65 -16.03 -42.32
CA ARG A 186 23.05 -16.76 -43.53
C ARG A 186 22.28 -18.08 -43.51
N LYS A 187 21.51 -18.33 -44.58
CA LYS A 187 20.83 -19.61 -44.84
C LYS A 187 21.86 -20.72 -45.04
#